data_AF-A0A0N7Z4Z4-F1
#
_entry.id   AF-A0A0N7Z4Z4-F1
#
_cell.length_a   1.000
_cell.length_b   1.000
_cell.length_c   1.000
_cell.angle_alpha   90.00
_cell.angle_beta   90.00
_cell.angle_gamma   90.00
#
_symmetry.space_group_name_H-M   'P 1'
#
loop_
_entity.id
_entity.type
_entity.pdbx_description
1 polymer ?
#
loop_
_entity_poly.entity_id
_entity_poly.type
_entity_poly.pdbx_seq_one_letter_code
_entity_poly.pdbx_strand_id
1 'polypeptide(L)' 'MEKLQRQVQKLVDSKLLKPTDSLWKIALLYGDDWSYWKQELEAFEFTMKDPVSELLAVDSWEED' A
#
# COMPACT_ATOMS: atom_id res chain seq x y z
N MET A 1 -9.07 3.24 -2.53
CA MET A 1 -7.86 2.39 -2.45
C MET A 1 -7.06 2.20 -3.74
N GLU A 2 -7.69 2.04 -4.92
CA GLU A 2 -6.99 1.82 -6.21
C GLU A 2 -5.82 2.79 -6.50
N LYS A 3 -5.98 4.08 -6.15
CA LYS A 3 -4.94 5.10 -6.34
C LYS A 3 -3.63 4.71 -5.62
N LEU A 4 -3.72 4.31 -4.36
CA LEU A 4 -2.58 3.87 -3.55
C LEU A 4 -1.95 2.62 -4.16
N GLN A 5 -2.77 1.60 -4.44
CA GLN A 5 -2.30 0.34 -5.02
C GLN A 5 -1.53 0.57 -6.34
N ARG A 6 -2.07 1.39 -7.25
CA ARG A 6 -1.40 1.74 -8.51
C ARG A 6 -0.09 2.48 -8.30
N GLN A 7 0.00 3.35 -7.31
CA GLN A 7 1.25 4.04 -7.00
C GLN A 7 2.28 3.10 -6.37
N VAL A 8 1.86 2.20 -5.47
CA VAL A 8 2.69 1.14 -4.89
C VAL A 8 3.23 0.20 -5.98
N GLN A 9 2.39 -0.17 -6.95
CA GLN A 9 2.82 -0.97 -8.10
C GLN A 9 3.96 -0.29 -8.88
N LYS A 10 3.85 1.01 -9.17
CA LYS A 10 4.93 1.77 -9.85
C LYS A 10 6.24 1.77 -9.06
N LEU A 11 6.16 1.76 -7.73
CA LEU A 11 7.34 1.72 -6.86
C LEU A 11 8.02 0.35 -6.88
N VAL A 12 7.22 -0.72 -6.95
CA VAL A 12 7.72 -2.08 -7.15
C VAL A 12 8.36 -2.23 -8.53
N ASP A 13 7.69 -1.76 -9.58
CA ASP A 13 8.19 -1.82 -10.96
C ASP A 13 9.50 -1.05 -11.13
N SER A 14 9.64 0.09 -10.46
CA SER A 14 10.87 0.90 -10.43
C SER A 14 11.94 0.37 -9.46
N LYS A 15 11.70 -0.77 -8.80
CA LYS A 15 12.60 -1.43 -7.84
C LYS A 15 12.93 -0.58 -6.61
N LEU A 16 12.12 0.44 -6.32
CA LEU A 16 12.23 1.26 -5.11
C LEU A 16 11.62 0.54 -3.89
N LEU A 17 10.71 -0.39 -4.13
CA LEU A 17 10.06 -1.23 -3.14
C LEU A 17 10.09 -2.68 -3.59
N LYS A 18 10.21 -3.63 -2.66
CA LYS A 18 10.06 -5.06 -2.95
C LYS A 18 8.66 -5.52 -2.57
N PRO A 19 8.06 -6.51 -3.26
CA PRO A 19 6.78 -7.09 -2.83
C PRO A 19 6.82 -7.68 -1.41
N THR A 20 8.00 -8.12 -0.96
CA THR A 20 8.23 -8.65 0.39
C THR A 20 8.51 -7.58 1.44
N ASP A 21 8.63 -6.31 1.03
CA ASP A 21 8.78 -5.23 1.99
C ASP A 21 7.47 -5.01 2.73
N SER A 22 7.55 -4.66 4.01
CA SER A 22 6.35 -4.37 4.80
C SER A 22 5.69 -3.05 4.37
N LEU A 23 4.36 -2.98 4.50
CA LEU A 23 3.56 -1.80 4.14
C LEU A 23 4.02 -0.51 4.83
N TRP A 24 4.59 -0.57 6.04
CA TRP A 24 5.13 0.64 6.70
C TRP A 24 6.19 1.37 5.87
N LYS A 25 6.94 0.69 4.99
CA LYS A 25 7.93 1.34 4.12
C LYS A 25 7.30 2.34 3.15
N ILE A 26 6.01 2.16 2.83
CA ILE A 26 5.25 3.11 2.02
C ILE A 26 5.23 4.48 2.71
N ALA A 27 5.20 4.56 4.04
CA ALA A 27 5.23 5.81 4.80
C ALA A 27 6.36 6.77 4.40
N LEU A 28 7.53 6.21 4.08
CA LEU A 28 8.73 6.99 3.72
C LEU A 28 8.58 7.72 2.38
N LEU A 29 7.58 7.33 1.57
CA LEU A 29 7.36 7.83 0.22
C LEU A 29 6.18 8.80 0.12
N TYR A 30 5.26 8.76 1.08
CA TYR A 30 4.02 9.56 1.05
C TYR A 30 4.00 10.74 2.03
N GLY A 31 4.97 10.83 2.96
CA GLY A 31 5.13 11.98 3.84
C GLY A 31 3.83 12.35 4.56
N ASP A 32 3.32 13.55 4.29
CA ASP A 32 2.11 14.10 4.93
C ASP A 32 0.82 13.33 4.57
N ASP A 33 0.75 12.72 3.38
CA ASP A 33 -0.41 11.91 2.95
C ASP A 33 -0.46 10.55 3.65
N TRP A 34 0.63 10.13 4.32
CA TRP A 34 0.72 8.79 4.91
C TRP A 34 -0.32 8.56 6.02
N SER A 35 -0.64 9.58 6.82
CA SER A 35 -1.60 9.40 7.91
C SER A 35 -2.99 9.01 7.38
N TYR A 36 -3.40 9.56 6.23
CA TYR A 36 -4.64 9.20 5.57
C TYR A 36 -4.57 7.77 5.04
N TRP A 37 -3.53 7.43 4.28
CA TRP A 37 -3.38 6.07 3.72
C TRP A 37 -3.25 4.99 4.78
N LYS A 38 -2.62 5.29 5.91
CA LYS A 38 -2.54 4.38 7.04
C LYS A 38 -3.93 4.04 7.59
N GLN A 39 -4.78 5.05 7.76
CA GLN A 39 -6.16 4.84 8.22
C GLN A 39 -6.97 4.02 7.22
N GLU A 40 -6.85 4.31 5.93
CA GLU A 40 -7.49 3.52 4.88
C GLU A 40 -6.99 2.07 4.93
N LEU A 41 -5.68 1.83 4.97
CA LEU A 41 -5.11 0.48 5.08
C LEU A 41 -5.64 -0.28 6.31
N GLU A 42 -5.66 0.36 7.47
CA GLU A 42 -6.21 -0.22 8.70
C GLU A 42 -7.72 -0.48 8.61
N ALA A 43 -8.48 0.33 7.86
CA ALA A 43 -9.91 0.11 7.62
C ALA A 43 -10.18 -1.13 6.74
N PHE A 44 -9.24 -1.52 5.89
CA PHE A 44 -9.24 -2.77 5.12
C PHE A 44 -8.50 -3.91 5.84
N GLU A 45 -8.31 -3.79 7.17
CA GLU A 45 -7.65 -4.77 8.04
C GLU A 45 -6.17 -5.07 7.73
N PHE A 46 -5.52 -4.25 6.90
CA PHE A 46 -4.08 -4.37 6.69
C PHE A 46 -3.31 -3.91 7.93
N THR A 47 -2.26 -4.64 8.26
CA THR A 47 -1.26 -4.26 9.23
C THR A 47 -0.03 -3.65 8.57
N MET A 48 0.65 -2.76 9.27
CA MET A 48 1.88 -2.13 8.77
C MET A 48 3.05 -3.12 8.61
N LYS A 49 2.88 -4.36 9.09
CA LYS A 49 3.87 -5.45 8.95
C LYS A 49 3.62 -6.28 7.69
N ASP A 50 2.40 -6.26 7.17
CA ASP A 50 2.00 -7.07 6.02
C ASP A 50 2.89 -6.75 4.82
N PRO A 51 3.19 -7.74 3.99
CA PRO A 51 3.99 -7.52 2.80
C PRO A 51 3.19 -6.71 1.77
N VAL A 52 3.90 -5.87 1.02
CA VAL A 52 3.36 -5.09 -0.10
C VAL A 52 2.62 -5.97 -1.11
N SER A 53 3.04 -7.22 -1.29
CA SER A 53 2.37 -8.18 -2.17
C SER A 53 0.91 -8.43 -1.79
N GLU A 54 0.54 -8.35 -0.52
CA GLU A 54 -0.86 -8.54 -0.10
C GLU A 54 -1.74 -7.39 -0.58
N LEU A 55 -1.26 -6.13 -0.45
CA LEU A 55 -1.95 -4.97 -1.01
C LEU A 55 -2.09 -5.06 -2.54
N LEU A 56 -1.07 -5.58 -3.24
CA LEU A 56 -1.06 -5.72 -4.69
C LEU A 56 -1.88 -6.91 -5.20
N ALA A 57 -2.20 -7.88 -4.34
CA ALA A 57 -3.00 -9.05 -4.69
C ALA A 57 -4.52 -8.79 -4.65
N VAL A 58 -4.95 -7.62 -4.16
CA VAL A 58 -6.37 -7.24 -4.16
C VAL A 58 -6.82 -6.89 -5.58
N ASP A 59 -7.65 -7.74 -6.18
CA ASP A 59 -8.09 -7.58 -7.57
C ASP A 59 -9.12 -6.47 -7.77
N SER A 60 -9.97 -6.20 -6.76
CA SER A 60 -10.93 -5.10 -6.77
C SER A 60 -11.13 -4.52 -5.38
N TRP A 61 -11.35 -3.21 -5.34
CA TRP A 61 -11.80 -2.50 -4.16
C TRP A 61 -13.26 -2.16 -4.41
N GLU A 62 -14.16 -3.15 -4.35
CA GLU A 62 -15.59 -2.88 -4.49
C GLU A 62 -16.05 -1.92 -3.39
N GLU A 63 -16.42 -0.71 -3.80
CA GLU A 63 -17.29 0.19 -3.04
C GLU A 63 -18.73 -0.15 -3.46
N ASP A 64 -19.37 -1.11 -2.79
CA ASP A 64 -20.83 -1.21 -2.81
C ASP A 64 -21.45 -0.22 -1.82
#